data_AF-A0A0K0D883-F1
#
_entry.id   AF-A0A0K0D883-F1
#
_cell.length_a   1.000
_cell.length_b   1.000
_cell.length_c   1.000
_cell.angle_alpha   90.00
_cell.angle_beta   90.00
_cell.angle_gamma   90.00
#
_symmetry.space_group_name_H-M   'P 1'
#
loop_
_entity.id
_entity.type
_entity.pdbx_description
1 polymer ?
#
loop_
_entity_poly.entity_id
_entity_poly.type
_entity_poly.pdbx_seq_one_letter_code
_entity_poly.pdbx_strand_id
1 'polypeptide(L)'
;MMPTWRYLMSSVIMPRGHAAKYIVDPKKAIIVHVHSVVLFVEGYRRYYVKPHDIAIRHYRSIYSGNWIEYGVPKIEMFGDFSISSYPAKYMKTLRENVQQRLQYVYGGMH
;
A
#
# COMPACT_ATOMS: atom_id res chain seq x y z
N MET A 1 -11.27 -2.48 12.22
CA MET A 1 -9.93 -2.74 12.80
C MET A 1 -8.87 -2.33 11.78
N MET A 2 -7.85 -1.55 12.16
CA MET A 2 -6.81 -1.13 11.21
C MET A 2 -5.90 -2.32 10.85
N PRO A 3 -5.57 -2.53 9.55
CA PRO A 3 -4.72 -3.67 9.14
C PRO A 3 -3.37 -3.72 9.86
N THR A 4 -2.77 -2.57 10.16
CA THR A 4 -1.51 -2.43 10.89
C THR A 4 -1.53 -2.97 12.32
N TRP A 5 -2.72 -3.27 12.89
CA TRP A 5 -2.87 -3.89 14.23
C TRP A 5 -3.00 -5.40 14.18
N ARG A 6 -3.44 -5.93 13.03
CA ARG A 6 -3.75 -7.36 12.86
C ARG A 6 -2.64 -8.09 12.13
N TYR A 7 -2.01 -7.44 11.16
CA TYR A 7 -1.01 -8.05 10.30
C TYR A 7 0.36 -7.50 10.65
N LEU A 8 1.11 -8.30 11.41
CA LEU A 8 2.44 -7.95 11.90
C LEU A 8 3.55 -8.60 11.06
N MET A 9 3.24 -9.67 10.30
CA MET A 9 4.18 -10.27 9.35
C MET A 9 4.25 -9.43 8.08
N SER A 10 5.44 -8.95 7.75
CA SER A 10 5.71 -8.14 6.58
C SER A 10 6.90 -8.69 5.80
N SER A 11 6.80 -8.70 4.47
CA SER A 11 7.91 -9.08 3.60
C SER A 11 9.07 -8.07 3.71
N VAL A 12 10.22 -8.42 3.15
CA VAL A 12 11.24 -7.43 2.79
C VAL A 12 10.68 -6.32 1.89
N ILE A 13 11.29 -5.14 1.92
CA ILE A 13 11.04 -4.10 0.92
C ILE A 13 11.73 -4.53 -0.38
N MET A 14 10.92 -4.97 -1.34
CA MET A 14 11.44 -5.46 -2.62
C MET A 14 11.99 -4.33 -3.50
N PRO A 15 12.90 -4.65 -4.43
CA PRO A 15 13.33 -3.73 -5.48
C PRO A 15 12.16 -3.21 -6.32
N ARG A 16 12.40 -2.07 -6.95
CA ARG A 16 11.44 -1.42 -7.86
C ARG A 16 10.96 -2.39 -8.94
N GLY A 17 9.65 -2.48 -9.14
CA GLY A 17 9.03 -3.26 -10.22
C GLY A 17 8.35 -4.55 -9.76
N HIS A 18 8.64 -5.07 -8.56
CA HIS A 18 8.08 -6.33 -8.07
C HIS A 18 6.77 -6.14 -7.30
N ALA A 19 6.82 -5.36 -6.21
CA ALA A 19 5.65 -5.08 -5.37
C ALA A 19 5.36 -3.59 -5.20
N ALA A 20 5.97 -2.75 -6.06
CA ALA A 20 5.78 -1.32 -6.02
C ALA A 20 4.29 -0.95 -6.15
N LYS A 21 3.86 -0.01 -5.30
CA LYS A 21 2.52 0.58 -5.33
C LYS A 21 2.64 2.08 -5.62
N TYR A 22 1.52 2.65 -6.05
CA TYR A 22 1.47 4.01 -6.57
C TYR A 22 0.41 4.78 -5.82
N ILE A 23 0.71 6.04 -5.52
CA ILE A 23 -0.30 7.03 -5.14
C ILE A 23 -0.61 7.78 -6.43
N VAL A 24 -1.88 7.81 -6.81
CA VAL A 24 -2.33 8.47 -8.03
C VAL A 24 -3.23 9.63 -7.65
N ASP A 25 -2.95 10.78 -8.24
CA ASP A 25 -3.88 11.89 -8.26
C ASP A 25 -4.81 11.71 -9.47
N PRO A 26 -6.11 11.45 -9.26
CA PRO A 26 -7.05 11.16 -10.34
C PRO A 26 -7.22 12.33 -11.31
N LYS A 27 -6.84 13.56 -10.93
CA LYS A 27 -6.88 14.73 -11.84
C LYS A 27 -5.72 14.76 -12.84
N LYS A 28 -4.70 13.90 -12.66
CA LYS A 28 -3.43 13.92 -13.41
C LYS A 28 -3.19 12.64 -14.21
N ALA A 29 -4.02 11.62 -14.03
CA ALA A 29 -3.92 10.33 -14.72
C ALA A 29 -5.19 10.07 -15.53
N ILE A 30 -5.02 9.69 -16.79
CA ILE A 30 -6.13 9.36 -17.71
C ILE A 30 -6.43 7.86 -17.66
N ILE A 31 -5.39 7.02 -17.70
CA ILE A 31 -5.54 5.56 -17.68
C ILE A 31 -4.64 4.96 -16.60
N VAL A 32 -5.23 4.20 -15.68
CA VAL A 32 -4.53 3.53 -14.58
C VAL A 32 -4.79 2.03 -14.65
N HIS A 33 -3.72 1.26 -14.84
CA HIS A 33 -3.72 -0.18 -14.64
C HIS A 33 -3.41 -0.50 -13.17
N VAL A 34 -3.76 -1.72 -12.74
CA VAL A 34 -3.63 -2.19 -11.34
C VAL A 34 -2.23 -1.98 -10.74
N HIS A 35 -1.19 -1.91 -11.58
CA HIS A 35 0.21 -1.68 -11.17
C HIS A 35 0.94 -0.59 -11.96
N SER A 36 0.25 0.31 -12.66
CA SER A 36 0.91 1.42 -13.36
C SER A 36 -0.08 2.41 -13.94
N VAL A 37 0.23 3.71 -13.88
CA VAL A 37 -0.40 4.69 -14.77
C VAL A 37 0.14 4.47 -16.19
N VAL A 38 -0.79 4.31 -17.14
CA VAL A 38 -0.52 4.09 -18.57
C VAL A 38 -0.47 5.42 -19.31
N LEU A 39 -1.39 6.34 -18.98
CA LEU A 39 -1.49 7.64 -19.63
C LEU A 39 -1.69 8.74 -18.58
N PHE A 40 -0.90 9.79 -18.70
CA PHE A 40 -0.99 11.00 -17.88
C PHE A 40 -1.65 12.12 -18.68
N VAL A 41 -2.25 13.08 -17.96
CA VAL A 41 -2.58 14.39 -18.53
C VAL A 41 -1.27 15.08 -18.95
N GLU A 42 -1.31 15.88 -20.02
CA GLU A 42 -0.13 16.59 -20.53
C GLU A 42 0.60 17.37 -19.43
N GLY A 43 1.93 17.34 -19.47
CA GLY A 43 2.79 17.98 -18.46
C GLY A 43 2.99 17.17 -17.18
N TYR A 44 2.22 16.10 -16.95
CA TYR A 44 2.38 15.22 -15.80
C TYR A 44 3.16 13.96 -16.14
N ARG A 45 3.93 13.48 -15.16
CA ARG A 45 4.71 12.25 -15.27
C ARG A 45 4.79 11.53 -13.94
N ARG A 46 5.19 10.26 -14.00
CA ARG A 46 5.49 9.46 -12.81
C ARG A 46 6.70 10.05 -12.08
N TYR A 47 6.57 10.20 -10.76
CA TYR A 47 7.69 10.45 -9.86
C TYR A 47 7.98 9.20 -9.05
N TYR A 48 9.26 8.85 -8.92
CA TYR A 48 9.70 7.69 -8.16
C TYR A 48 10.24 8.14 -6.80
N VAL A 49 9.65 7.61 -5.74
CA VAL A 49 10.14 7.80 -4.38
C VAL A 49 11.15 6.70 -4.08
N LYS A 50 12.25 7.05 -3.41
CA LYS A 50 13.25 6.05 -3.00
C LYS A 50 12.69 5.20 -1.86
N PRO A 51 12.98 3.89 -1.80
CA PRO A 51 12.43 3.02 -0.77
C PRO A 51 12.75 3.43 0.67
N HIS A 52 13.85 4.17 0.89
CA HIS A 52 14.21 4.71 2.21
C HIS A 52 13.33 5.89 2.64
N ASP A 53 12.70 6.61 1.69
CA ASP A 53 11.83 7.75 1.99
C ASP A 53 10.41 7.28 2.31
N ILE A 54 9.87 6.37 1.49
CA ILE A 54 8.51 5.84 1.65
C ILE A 54 8.46 4.38 1.22
N ALA A 55 7.83 3.55 2.05
CA ALA A 55 7.46 2.18 1.71
C ALA A 55 5.94 2.00 1.81
N ILE A 56 5.32 1.54 0.72
CA ILE A 56 3.90 1.19 0.67
C ILE A 56 3.78 -0.33 0.72
N ARG A 57 3.04 -0.84 1.69
CA ARG A 57 2.79 -2.27 1.87
C ARG A 57 1.33 -2.59 1.59
N HIS A 58 1.08 -3.73 0.97
CA HIS A 58 -0.26 -4.24 0.72
C HIS A 58 -0.59 -5.32 1.74
N TYR A 59 -1.70 -5.16 2.43
CA TYR A 59 -2.23 -6.18 3.33
C TYR A 59 -3.10 -7.15 2.54
N ARG A 60 -2.80 -8.45 2.64
CA ARG A 60 -3.53 -9.51 1.94
C ARG A 60 -3.53 -10.79 2.78
N SER A 61 -4.65 -11.51 2.78
CA SER A 61 -4.71 -12.89 3.26
C SER A 61 -3.97 -13.82 2.30
N ILE A 62 -3.09 -14.67 2.82
CA ILE A 62 -2.37 -15.66 2.01
C ILE A 62 -3.31 -16.73 1.42
N TYR A 63 -4.46 -16.94 2.04
CA TYR A 63 -5.49 -17.89 1.60
C TYR A 63 -6.43 -17.33 0.53
N SER A 64 -6.19 -16.10 0.05
CA SER A 64 -7.02 -15.49 -1.00
C SER A 64 -6.56 -15.95 -2.39
N GLY A 65 -7.39 -16.76 -3.05
CA GLY A 65 -7.03 -17.41 -4.31
C GLY A 65 -5.80 -18.30 -4.16
N ASN A 66 -4.99 -18.42 -5.21
CA ASN A 66 -3.79 -19.27 -5.19
C ASN A 66 -2.53 -18.51 -4.70
N TRP A 67 -2.70 -17.54 -3.81
CA TRP A 67 -1.58 -16.66 -3.40
C TRP A 67 -0.52 -17.37 -2.57
N ILE A 68 -0.92 -18.30 -1.70
CA ILE A 68 0.02 -19.13 -0.93
C ILE A 68 0.92 -19.97 -1.84
N GLU A 69 0.38 -20.47 -2.96
CA GLU A 69 1.08 -21.35 -3.89
C GLU A 69 2.02 -20.58 -4.84
N TYR A 70 1.54 -19.47 -5.42
CA TYR A 70 2.30 -18.75 -6.46
C TYR A 70 2.89 -17.41 -6.00
N GLY A 71 2.28 -16.79 -4.99
CA GLY A 71 2.65 -15.45 -4.54
C GLY A 71 3.72 -15.49 -3.47
N VAL A 72 3.47 -16.19 -2.36
CA VAL A 72 4.39 -16.25 -1.21
C VAL A 72 5.79 -16.69 -1.61
N PRO A 73 5.99 -17.80 -2.38
CA PRO A 73 7.34 -18.22 -2.75
C PRO A 73 8.10 -17.17 -3.58
N LYS A 74 7.40 -16.43 -4.46
CA LYS A 74 8.02 -15.34 -5.23
C LYS A 74 8.46 -14.17 -4.35
N ILE A 75 7.76 -13.92 -3.25
CA ILE A 75 8.14 -12.85 -2.30
C ILE A 75 9.34 -13.29 -1.46
N GLU A 76 9.36 -14.54 -1.00
CA GLU A 76 10.45 -15.10 -0.19
C GLU A 76 11.79 -15.12 -0.91
N MET A 77 11.79 -15.22 -2.26
CA MET A 77 13.00 -15.07 -3.08
C MET A 77 13.75 -13.75 -2.85
N PHE A 78 13.09 -12.70 -2.33
CA PHE A 78 13.72 -11.41 -2.06
C PHE A 78 14.24 -11.28 -0.61
N GLY A 79 13.84 -12.20 0.28
CA GLY A 79 14.20 -12.20 1.69
C GLY A 79 13.05 -12.58 2.61
N ASP A 80 13.40 -12.90 3.85
CA ASP A 80 12.47 -13.43 4.83
C ASP A 80 11.39 -12.42 5.24
N PHE A 81 10.24 -12.97 5.65
CA PHE A 81 9.24 -12.19 6.36
C PHE A 81 9.73 -11.86 7.77
N SER A 82 9.38 -10.68 8.25
CA SER A 82 9.75 -10.21 9.58
C SER A 82 8.55 -9.61 10.30
N ILE A 83 8.60 -9.64 11.63
CA ILE A 83 7.63 -8.91 12.45
C ILE A 83 7.94 -7.43 12.28
N SER A 84 6.99 -6.68 11.75
CA SER A 84 7.05 -5.23 11.71
C SER A 84 5.67 -4.65 12.00
N SER A 85 5.66 -3.57 12.77
CA SER A 85 4.44 -2.83 13.11
C SER A 85 4.59 -1.37 12.71
N TYR A 86 3.45 -0.70 12.54
CA TYR A 86 3.46 0.74 12.35
C TYR A 86 3.92 1.43 13.65
N PRO A 87 4.72 2.52 13.60
CA PRO A 87 5.26 3.13 14.81
C PRO A 87 4.17 3.51 15.82
N ALA A 88 4.28 3.00 17.05
CA ALA A 88 3.25 3.14 18.08
C ALA A 88 2.86 4.62 18.34
N LYS A 89 3.86 5.52 18.31
CA LYS A 89 3.66 6.97 18.49
C LYS A 89 2.68 7.61 17.51
N TYR A 90 2.56 7.07 16.30
CA TYR A 90 1.67 7.62 15.25
C TYR A 90 0.34 6.89 15.16
N MET A 91 0.18 5.81 15.91
CA MET A 91 -0.95 4.89 15.74
C MET A 91 -2.29 5.52 16.14
N LYS A 92 -2.30 6.29 17.24
CA LYS A 92 -3.48 7.01 17.71
C LYS A 92 -3.95 8.02 16.66
N THR A 93 -3.04 8.87 16.19
CA THR A 93 -3.33 9.89 15.17
C THR A 93 -3.81 9.27 13.86
N LEU A 94 -3.15 8.20 13.39
CA LEU A 94 -3.59 7.50 12.18
C LEU A 94 -5.03 7.00 12.32
N ARG A 95 -5.36 6.36 13.45
CA ARG A 95 -6.71 5.84 13.72
C ARG A 95 -7.75 6.96 13.72
N GLU A 96 -7.48 8.05 14.43
CA GLU A 96 -8.39 9.19 14.55
C GLU A 96 -8.64 9.85 13.20
N ASN A 97 -7.59 10.08 12.40
CA ASN A 97 -7.72 10.65 11.06
C ASN A 97 -8.55 9.75 10.12
N VAL A 98 -8.33 8.42 10.18
CA VAL A 98 -9.13 7.46 9.38
C VAL A 98 -10.60 7.49 9.81
N GLN A 99 -10.87 7.51 11.12
CA GLN A 99 -12.24 7.58 11.65
C GLN A 99 -12.94 8.88 11.23
N GLN A 100 -12.28 10.03 11.37
CA GLN A 100 -12.81 11.32 10.94
C GLN A 100 -13.11 11.33 9.44
N ARG A 101 -12.20 10.79 8.61
CA ARG A 101 -12.43 10.73 7.16
C ARG A 101 -13.60 9.84 6.80
N LEU A 102 -13.74 8.67 7.43
CA LEU A 102 -14.87 7.78 7.19
C LEU A 102 -16.19 8.44 7.60
N GLN A 103 -16.22 9.12 8.75
CA GLN A 103 -17.40 9.84 9.20
C GLN A 103 -17.76 10.99 8.25
N TYR A 104 -16.79 11.72 7.72
CA TYR A 104 -17.03 12.76 6.72
C TYR A 104 -17.59 12.19 5.41
N VAL A 105 -17.04 11.09 4.90
CA VAL A 105 -17.44 10.52 3.60
C VAL A 105 -18.75 9.73 3.68
N TYR A 106 -18.95 8.96 4.75
CA TYR A 106 -20.05 7.99 4.85
C TYR A 106 -21.05 8.32 5.96
N GLY A 107 -20.71 9.20 6.90
CA GLY A 107 -21.54 9.54 8.05
C GLY A 107 -22.59 10.63 7.78
N GLY A 108 -22.78 11.03 6.52
CA GLY A 108 -23.79 12.01 6.12
C GLY A 108 -23.53 13.45 6.58
N MET A 109 -22.32 13.75 7.08
CA MET A 109 -21.89 15.11 7.39
C MET A 109 -21.34 15.77 6.12
N HIS A 110 -22.25 16.15 5.22
CA HIS A 110 -21.98 17.06 4.12
C HIS A 110 -22.72 18.36 4.36
#